data_AF-A0A6G4A992-F1
#
_entry.id   AF-A0A6G4A992-F1
#
_cell.length_a   1.000
_cell.length_b   1.000
_cell.length_c   1.000
_cell.angle_alpha   90.00
_cell.angle_beta   90.00
_cell.angle_gamma   90.00
#
_symmetry.space_group_name_H-M   'P 1'
#
loop_
_entity.id
_entity.type
_entity.pdbx_description
1 polymer ?
#
loop_
_entity_poly.entity_id
_entity_poly.type
_entity_poly.pdbx_seq_one_letter_code
_entity_poly.pdbx_strand_id
1 'polypeptide(L)'
;MSDTDWELFLRDLALCLSTYQDRGPAVVWPERAHTVLPSLDGTYGGEVADAEWRPAPLGAPARRLAAELGHVMGYPVEAYERLLPAGTALPLGRVGADALLFPLSGGARCRVEGPGPADPEGGGVELRLRAGEMVFVPARHSCTLSEAWAPCRLLLLVLHATP
;
A
#
# COMPACT_ATOMS: atom_id res chain seq x y z
N MET A 1 -7.95 -16.43 -10.87
CA MET A 1 -6.69 -16.38 -10.10
C MET A 1 -6.52 -17.75 -9.45
N SER A 2 -5.34 -18.36 -9.52
CA SER A 2 -5.09 -19.64 -8.84
C SER A 2 -4.76 -19.41 -7.37
N ASP A 3 -5.02 -20.39 -6.51
CA ASP A 3 -4.66 -20.30 -5.09
C ASP A 3 -3.14 -20.17 -4.89
N THR A 4 -2.35 -20.84 -5.74
CA THR A 4 -0.88 -20.74 -5.73
C THR A 4 -0.38 -19.34 -6.07
N ASP A 5 -0.99 -18.65 -7.04
CA ASP A 5 -0.60 -17.27 -7.36
C ASP A 5 -0.83 -16.32 -6.18
N TRP A 6 -1.93 -16.55 -5.46
CA TRP A 6 -2.30 -15.77 -4.29
C TRP A 6 -1.38 -16.04 -3.09
N GLU A 7 -1.04 -17.30 -2.83
CA GLU A 7 -0.10 -17.69 -1.78
C GLU A 7 1.29 -17.09 -2.00
N LEU A 8 1.81 -17.14 -3.23
CA LEU A 8 3.11 -16.54 -3.57
C LEU A 8 3.11 -15.03 -3.33
N PHE A 9 2.04 -14.36 -3.77
CA PHE A 9 1.85 -12.93 -3.55
C PHE A 9 1.84 -12.59 -2.06
N LEU A 10 1.04 -13.29 -1.24
CA LEU A 10 0.98 -13.10 0.21
C LEU A 10 2.32 -13.35 0.89
N ARG A 11 3.03 -14.41 0.49
CA ARG A 11 4.33 -14.76 1.05
C ARG A 11 5.35 -13.64 0.86
N ASP A 12 5.38 -13.03 -0.32
CA ASP A 12 6.33 -11.95 -0.61
C ASP A 12 6.01 -10.68 0.20
N LEU A 13 4.73 -10.38 0.44
CA LEU A 13 4.32 -9.31 1.34
C LEU A 13 4.78 -9.59 2.78
N ALA A 14 4.47 -10.78 3.29
CA ALA A 14 4.86 -11.17 4.64
C ALA A 14 6.39 -11.16 4.81
N LEU A 15 7.13 -11.64 3.81
CA LEU A 15 8.59 -11.61 3.81
C LEU A 15 9.13 -10.17 3.85
N CYS A 16 8.58 -9.28 3.02
CA CYS A 16 8.94 -7.86 3.04
C CYS A 16 8.71 -7.26 4.43
N LEU A 17 7.52 -7.46 5.01
CA LEU A 17 7.19 -6.93 6.34
C LEU A 17 8.12 -7.49 7.41
N SER A 18 8.31 -8.81 7.47
CA SER A 18 9.20 -9.45 8.45
C SER A 18 10.65 -8.98 8.36
N THR A 19 11.09 -8.51 7.18
CA THR A 19 12.46 -8.05 6.96
C THR A 19 12.65 -6.58 7.30
N TYR A 20 11.68 -5.73 6.95
CA TYR A 20 11.84 -4.27 6.96
C TYR A 20 11.08 -3.56 8.09
N GLN A 21 10.15 -4.25 8.75
CA GLN A 21 9.54 -3.77 9.97
C GLN A 21 10.65 -3.42 11.00
N ASP A 22 10.52 -2.25 11.62
CA ASP A 22 11.52 -1.60 12.49
C ASP A 22 12.88 -1.22 11.85
N ARG A 23 13.08 -1.43 10.54
CA ARG A 23 14.34 -1.08 9.86
C ARG A 23 14.23 0.15 8.98
N GLY A 24 13.14 0.28 8.22
CA GLY A 24 12.96 1.40 7.30
C GLY A 24 12.00 1.11 6.15
N PRO A 25 11.75 2.09 5.27
CA PRO A 25 10.88 1.91 4.12
C PRO A 25 11.49 0.94 3.11
N ALA A 26 10.61 0.21 2.43
CA ALA A 26 11.00 -0.79 1.43
C ALA A 26 10.04 -0.79 0.26
N VAL A 27 10.52 -1.27 -0.89
CA VAL A 27 9.69 -1.49 -2.08
C VAL A 27 9.70 -2.97 -2.37
N VAL A 28 8.53 -3.54 -2.59
CA VAL A 28 8.34 -4.95 -2.95
C VAL A 28 7.60 -5.05 -4.27
N TRP A 29 8.03 -6.02 -5.06
CA TRP A 29 7.38 -6.44 -6.31
C TRP A 29 6.95 -7.89 -6.12
N PRO A 30 5.77 -8.13 -5.53
CA PRO A 30 5.33 -9.48 -5.24
C PRO A 30 5.24 -10.29 -6.53
N GLU A 31 5.68 -11.54 -6.46
CA GLU A 31 5.41 -12.49 -7.53
C GLU A 31 3.91 -12.54 -7.82
N ARG A 32 3.58 -12.73 -9.10
CA ARG A 32 2.19 -12.87 -9.56
C ARG A 32 1.28 -11.67 -9.31
N ALA A 33 1.81 -10.49 -8.94
CA ALA A 33 1.02 -9.27 -8.77
C ALA A 33 0.08 -8.99 -9.97
N HIS A 34 0.56 -9.15 -11.20
CA HIS A 34 -0.25 -8.99 -12.43
C HIS A 34 -1.47 -9.92 -12.53
N THR A 35 -1.48 -11.07 -11.84
CA THR A 35 -2.61 -12.00 -11.79
C THR A 35 -3.57 -11.70 -10.63
N VAL A 36 -3.06 -11.11 -9.55
CA VAL A 36 -3.79 -10.82 -8.32
C VAL A 36 -4.49 -9.46 -8.40
N LEU A 37 -3.81 -8.41 -8.90
CA LEU A 37 -4.32 -7.03 -8.94
C LEU A 37 -5.69 -6.89 -9.61
N PRO A 38 -6.00 -7.55 -10.75
CA PRO A 38 -7.31 -7.40 -11.38
C PRO A 38 -8.46 -7.84 -10.46
N SER A 39 -8.21 -8.83 -9.58
CA SER A 39 -9.20 -9.26 -8.59
C SER A 39 -9.39 -8.25 -7.46
N LEU A 40 -8.32 -7.53 -7.08
CA LEU A 40 -8.37 -6.47 -6.08
C LEU A 40 -9.06 -5.20 -6.64
N ASP A 41 -8.85 -4.91 -7.92
CA ASP A 41 -9.43 -3.74 -8.62
C ASP A 41 -10.92 -3.94 -8.99
N GLY A 42 -11.35 -5.19 -9.24
CA GLY A 42 -12.70 -5.50 -9.75
C GLY A 42 -13.87 -5.15 -8.83
N THR A 43 -13.61 -4.87 -7.55
CA THR A 43 -14.60 -4.48 -6.53
C THR A 43 -14.47 -3.04 -6.08
N TYR A 44 -13.67 -2.23 -6.78
CA TYR A 44 -13.58 -0.80 -6.58
C TYR A 44 -14.92 -0.15 -6.99
N GLY A 45 -15.93 -0.36 -6.15
CA GLY A 45 -17.35 -0.26 -6.47
C GLY A 45 -17.99 1.00 -5.91
N GLY A 46 -18.63 1.77 -6.80
CA GLY A 46 -19.37 3.00 -6.50
C GLY A 46 -18.55 4.27 -6.78
N GLU A 47 -19.24 5.39 -7.03
CA GLU A 47 -18.62 6.72 -7.18
C GLU A 47 -17.66 6.99 -6.01
N VAL A 48 -16.37 6.81 -6.26
CA VAL A 48 -15.33 7.05 -5.26
C VAL A 48 -15.18 8.55 -5.17
N ALA A 49 -15.61 9.11 -4.04
CA ALA A 49 -15.32 10.51 -3.73
C ALA A 49 -13.80 10.64 -3.54
N ASP A 50 -13.18 11.49 -4.34
CA ASP A 50 -11.73 11.71 -4.46
C ASP A 50 -11.01 12.16 -3.16
N ALA A 51 -11.75 12.44 -2.09
CA ALA A 51 -11.23 13.23 -0.98
C ALA A 51 -10.67 12.41 0.20
N GLU A 52 -11.11 11.18 0.45
CA GLU A 52 -10.80 10.48 1.72
C GLU A 52 -10.50 8.98 1.53
N TRP A 53 -9.68 8.43 2.44
CA TRP A 53 -9.46 6.99 2.56
C TRP A 53 -10.72 6.32 3.10
N ARG A 54 -11.21 5.29 2.41
CA ARG A 54 -12.42 4.57 2.81
C ARG A 54 -12.07 3.13 3.15
N PRO A 55 -12.60 2.56 4.26
CA PRO A 55 -12.42 1.15 4.53
C PRO A 55 -12.93 0.31 3.35
N ALA A 56 -12.17 -0.71 2.95
CA ALA A 56 -12.57 -1.61 1.89
C ALA A 56 -13.93 -2.28 2.25
N PRO A 57 -14.86 -2.43 1.29
CA PRO A 57 -16.18 -3.00 1.55
C PRO A 57 -16.12 -4.41 2.14
N LEU A 58 -17.18 -4.80 2.86
CA LEU A 58 -17.35 -6.18 3.31
C LEU A 58 -17.42 -7.13 2.11
N GLY A 59 -16.67 -8.23 2.17
CA GLY A 59 -16.55 -9.20 1.08
C GLY A 59 -15.64 -8.76 -0.08
N ALA A 60 -15.07 -7.55 -0.05
CA ALA A 60 -14.09 -7.13 -1.05
C ALA A 60 -12.80 -7.97 -0.93
N PRO A 61 -12.19 -8.37 -2.07
CA PRO A 61 -10.86 -8.98 -2.14
C PRO A 61 -9.78 -8.22 -1.35
N ALA A 62 -9.84 -6.88 -1.28
CA ALA A 62 -8.94 -6.08 -0.45
C ALA A 62 -9.06 -6.40 1.05
N ARG A 63 -10.28 -6.62 1.57
CA ARG A 63 -10.48 -7.08 2.96
C ARG A 63 -10.01 -8.51 3.16
N ARG A 64 -10.20 -9.39 2.17
CA ARG A 64 -9.68 -10.76 2.23
C ARG A 64 -8.15 -10.74 2.32
N LEU A 65 -7.49 -9.92 1.50
CA LEU A 65 -6.04 -9.72 1.55
C LEU A 65 -5.59 -9.28 2.94
N ALA A 66 -6.24 -8.27 3.52
CA ALA A 66 -5.92 -7.80 4.87
C ALA A 66 -6.11 -8.91 5.93
N ALA A 67 -7.23 -9.65 5.88
CA ALA A 67 -7.49 -10.72 6.84
C ALA A 67 -6.45 -11.85 6.75
N GLU A 68 -6.09 -12.28 5.55
CA GLU A 68 -5.12 -13.35 5.34
C GLU A 68 -3.68 -12.90 5.67
N LEU A 69 -3.31 -11.68 5.29
CA LEU A 69 -2.02 -11.11 5.70
C LEU A 69 -1.93 -10.97 7.22
N GLY A 70 -2.99 -10.50 7.88
CA GLY A 70 -3.04 -10.42 9.34
C GLY A 70 -2.97 -11.78 10.03
N HIS A 71 -3.56 -12.82 9.43
CA HIS A 71 -3.40 -14.19 9.90
C HIS A 71 -1.95 -14.67 9.82
N VAL A 72 -1.28 -14.42 8.69
CA VAL A 72 0.14 -14.79 8.49
C VAL A 72 1.07 -14.02 9.43
N MET A 73 0.81 -12.73 9.62
CA MET A 73 1.66 -11.87 10.46
C MET A 73 1.36 -11.97 11.96
N GLY A 74 0.19 -12.50 12.34
CA GLY A 74 -0.21 -12.65 13.74
C GLY A 74 -0.77 -11.37 14.40
N TYR A 75 -1.12 -10.34 13.63
CA TYR A 75 -1.71 -9.10 14.12
C TYR A 75 -2.76 -8.55 13.15
N PRO A 76 -3.68 -7.66 13.61
CA PRO A 76 -4.73 -7.12 12.75
C PRO A 76 -4.18 -6.27 11.61
N VAL A 77 -4.78 -6.42 10.43
CA VAL A 77 -4.52 -5.58 9.26
C VAL A 77 -5.84 -5.04 8.73
N GLU A 78 -5.88 -3.75 8.44
CA GLU A 78 -7.04 -3.08 7.89
C GLU A 78 -6.79 -2.66 6.44
N ALA A 79 -7.81 -2.75 5.58
CA ALA A 79 -7.72 -2.36 4.18
C ALA A 79 -8.52 -1.07 3.92
N TYR A 80 -7.91 -0.13 3.21
CA TYR A 80 -8.49 1.14 2.79
C TYR A 80 -8.25 1.39 1.30
N GLU A 81 -9.23 1.97 0.64
CA GLU A 81 -9.22 2.28 -0.79
C GLU A 81 -9.32 3.80 -1.00
N ARG A 82 -8.57 4.32 -1.98
CA ARG A 82 -8.65 5.74 -2.36
C ARG A 82 -8.24 5.98 -3.82
N LEU A 83 -8.97 6.85 -4.51
CA LEU A 83 -8.57 7.33 -5.84
C LEU A 83 -7.61 8.51 -5.67
N LEU A 84 -6.52 8.48 -6.41
CA LEU A 84 -5.61 9.61 -6.60
C LEU A 84 -5.90 10.22 -7.98
N PRO A 85 -6.56 11.40 -8.03
CA PRO A 85 -6.78 12.10 -9.29
C PRO A 85 -5.47 12.52 -9.97
N ALA A 86 -5.52 12.59 -11.30
CA ALA A 86 -4.37 13.07 -12.08
C ALA A 86 -3.97 14.50 -11.66
N GLY A 87 -2.66 14.76 -11.57
CA GLY A 87 -2.12 16.06 -11.21
C GLY A 87 -2.30 16.48 -9.75
N THR A 88 -2.80 15.61 -8.88
CA THR A 88 -2.94 15.89 -7.44
C THR A 88 -1.81 15.26 -6.62
N ALA A 89 -1.63 15.76 -5.39
CA ALA A 89 -0.75 15.17 -4.40
C ALA A 89 -1.59 14.67 -3.22
N LEU A 90 -1.26 13.47 -2.74
CA LEU A 90 -1.90 12.79 -1.63
C LEU A 90 -0.87 12.53 -0.53
N PRO A 91 -0.91 13.32 0.57
CA PRO A 91 -0.12 13.02 1.75
C PRO A 91 -0.77 11.87 2.54
N LEU A 92 -0.04 10.78 2.70
CA LEU A 92 -0.15 9.89 3.85
C LEU A 92 0.67 10.56 4.97
N GLY A 93 -0.03 11.24 5.89
CA GLY A 93 0.61 11.73 7.12
C GLY A 93 1.26 10.58 7.91
N ARG A 94 1.87 10.88 9.06
CA ARG A 94 2.37 9.82 9.95
C ARG A 94 1.18 8.99 10.41
N VAL A 95 1.07 7.75 9.91
CA VAL A 95 -0.11 6.89 10.10
C VAL A 95 -0.16 6.35 11.54
N GLY A 96 0.92 6.46 12.31
CA GLY A 96 0.99 5.94 13.69
C GLY A 96 1.07 4.40 13.75
N ALA A 97 0.91 3.74 12.61
CA ALA A 97 1.00 2.31 12.37
C ALA A 97 1.75 2.08 11.05
N ASP A 98 2.40 0.93 10.91
CA ASP A 98 3.07 0.57 9.66
C ASP A 98 2.03 0.39 8.55
N ALA A 99 2.42 0.68 7.31
CA ALA A 99 1.51 0.61 6.18
C ALA A 99 2.14 -0.01 4.93
N LEU A 100 1.34 -0.74 4.16
CA LEU A 100 1.64 -1.08 2.77
C LEU A 100 0.74 -0.28 1.85
N LEU A 101 1.33 0.41 0.88
CA LEU A 101 0.63 1.22 -0.10
C LEU A 101 0.98 0.73 -1.50
N PHE A 102 -0.04 0.46 -2.31
CA PHE A 102 0.18 0.00 -3.67
C PHE A 102 -0.88 0.50 -4.64
N PRO A 103 -0.46 0.99 -5.82
CA PRO A 103 -1.37 1.22 -6.93
C PRO A 103 -1.98 -0.11 -7.41
N LEU A 104 -3.30 -0.17 -7.46
CA LEU A 104 -4.03 -1.23 -8.15
C LEU A 104 -4.06 -0.99 -9.67
N SER A 105 -4.04 0.28 -10.07
CA SER A 105 -4.00 0.72 -11.47
C SER A 105 -3.22 2.03 -11.60
N GLY A 106 -2.67 2.29 -12.79
CA GLY A 106 -1.92 3.52 -13.06
C GLY A 106 -0.55 3.54 -12.36
N GLY A 107 -0.13 4.73 -11.93
CA GLY A 107 1.12 4.93 -11.21
C GLY A 107 1.33 6.38 -10.77
N ALA A 108 2.14 6.55 -9.74
CA ALA A 108 2.41 7.83 -9.09
C ALA A 108 3.84 7.88 -8.57
N ARG A 109 4.41 9.08 -8.48
CA ARG A 109 5.65 9.32 -7.73
C ARG A 109 5.33 9.13 -6.24
N CYS A 110 6.18 8.40 -5.55
CA CYS A 110 6.06 8.10 -4.12
C CYS A 110 7.33 8.57 -3.42
N ARG A 111 7.15 9.39 -2.39
CA ARG A 111 8.23 9.88 -1.54
C ARG A 111 7.95 9.51 -0.10
N VAL A 112 8.82 8.70 0.50
CA VAL A 112 8.76 8.30 1.90
C VAL A 112 9.88 8.99 2.66
N GLU A 113 9.55 9.69 3.72
CA GLU A 113 10.50 10.49 4.50
C GLU A 113 10.55 10.03 5.95
N GLY A 114 11.76 9.98 6.51
CA GLY A 114 12.00 9.62 7.89
C GLY A 114 11.34 10.54 8.93
N PRO A 115 11.31 10.13 10.20
CA PRO A 115 10.73 10.92 11.29
C PRO A 115 11.51 12.19 11.66
N GLY A 116 12.73 12.36 11.15
CA GLY A 116 13.59 13.51 11.40
C GLY A 116 13.15 14.78 10.66
N PRO A 117 13.82 15.92 10.91
CA PRO A 117 13.66 17.11 10.06
C PRO A 117 13.94 16.71 8.61
N ALA A 118 13.20 17.31 7.67
CA ALA A 118 13.38 17.07 6.24
C ALA A 118 14.84 17.36 5.87
N ASP A 119 15.61 16.28 5.70
CA ASP A 119 17.01 16.39 5.30
C ASP A 119 17.04 16.56 3.77
N PRO A 120 17.47 17.72 3.25
CA PRO A 120 17.58 17.92 1.82
C PRO A 120 18.57 16.95 1.15
N GLU A 121 19.45 16.28 1.91
CA GLU A 121 20.51 15.40 1.39
C GLU A 121 20.19 13.89 1.42
N GLY A 122 18.98 13.46 1.79
CA GLY A 122 18.51 12.10 1.43
C GLY A 122 18.13 11.15 2.57
N GLY A 123 17.37 11.62 3.56
CA GLY A 123 16.76 10.75 4.58
C GLY A 123 15.50 10.00 4.15
N GLY A 124 15.21 9.92 2.84
CA GLY A 124 13.95 9.39 2.32
C GLY A 124 14.12 8.59 1.03
N VAL A 125 13.17 7.69 0.78
CA VAL A 125 13.11 6.91 -0.46
C VAL A 125 12.16 7.61 -1.41
N GLU A 126 12.65 7.88 -2.62
CA GLU A 126 11.83 8.44 -3.69
C GLU A 126 11.85 7.51 -4.90
N LEU A 127 10.67 7.14 -5.37
CA LEU A 127 10.50 6.25 -6.50
C LEU A 127 9.21 6.54 -7.26
N ARG A 128 9.01 5.85 -8.37
CA ARG A 128 7.73 5.85 -9.09
C ARG A 128 7.07 4.49 -8.96
N LEU A 129 5.98 4.44 -8.22
CA LEU A 129 5.15 3.25 -8.05
C LEU A 129 4.22 3.07 -9.25
N ARG A 130 4.13 1.84 -9.72
CA ARG A 130 3.21 1.38 -10.77
C ARG A 130 2.32 0.27 -10.23
N ALA A 131 1.28 -0.06 -10.99
CA ALA A 131 0.42 -1.20 -10.67
C ALA A 131 1.26 -2.47 -10.45
N GLY A 132 1.11 -3.08 -9.27
CA GLY A 132 1.84 -4.28 -8.86
C GLY A 132 3.15 -4.05 -8.10
N GLU A 133 3.53 -2.79 -7.94
CA GLU A 133 4.61 -2.38 -7.05
C GLU A 133 4.00 -1.90 -5.74
N MET A 134 4.67 -2.18 -4.62
CA MET A 134 4.19 -1.76 -3.31
C MET A 134 5.30 -1.11 -2.52
N VAL A 135 4.94 -0.11 -1.71
CA VAL A 135 5.83 0.50 -0.74
C VAL A 135 5.38 0.17 0.67
N PHE A 136 6.33 -0.27 1.48
CA PHE A 136 6.21 -0.34 2.92
C PHE A 136 6.61 1.01 3.53
N VAL A 137 5.71 1.59 4.31
CA VAL A 137 5.87 2.87 5.00
C VAL A 137 5.82 2.60 6.51
N PRO A 138 6.95 2.71 7.22
CA PRO A 138 6.95 2.48 8.66
C PRO A 138 6.18 3.58 9.41
N ALA A 139 5.62 3.26 10.58
CA ALA A 139 4.67 4.08 11.34
C ALA A 139 5.06 5.55 11.58
N ARG A 140 6.36 5.81 11.70
CA ARG A 140 6.92 7.13 11.98
C ARG A 140 7.35 7.91 10.73
N HIS A 141 7.19 7.33 9.56
CA HIS A 141 7.51 7.95 8.28
C HIS A 141 6.27 8.66 7.71
N SER A 142 6.52 9.73 6.95
CA SER A 142 5.49 10.32 6.08
C SER A 142 5.64 9.77 4.67
N CYS A 143 4.53 9.65 3.94
CA CYS A 143 4.54 9.25 2.55
C CYS A 143 3.72 10.24 1.72
N THR A 144 4.23 10.70 0.58
CA THR A 144 3.46 11.52 -0.35
C THR A 144 3.41 10.83 -1.71
N LEU A 145 2.20 10.66 -2.23
CA LEU A 145 1.97 10.25 -3.61
C LEU A 145 1.65 11.48 -4.47
N SER A 146 2.29 11.62 -5.62
CA SER A 146 2.09 12.75 -6.52
C SER A 146 2.31 12.38 -7.97
N GLU A 147 2.11 13.34 -8.88
CA GLU A 147 2.45 13.19 -10.31
C GLU A 147 1.77 11.98 -10.99
N ALA A 148 0.55 11.65 -10.57
CA ALA A 148 -0.28 10.70 -11.29
C ALA A 148 -0.70 11.29 -12.64
N TRP A 149 -0.44 10.55 -13.73
CA TRP A 149 -0.75 10.98 -15.11
C TRP A 149 -2.19 10.67 -15.51
N ALA A 150 -2.77 9.66 -14.88
CA ALA A 150 -4.16 9.27 -14.99
C ALA A 150 -4.66 8.95 -13.57
N PRO A 151 -5.99 8.92 -13.35
CA PRO A 151 -6.55 8.49 -12.07
C PRO A 151 -5.95 7.15 -11.64
N CYS A 152 -5.40 7.12 -10.43
CA CYS A 152 -4.65 5.99 -9.88
C CYS A 152 -5.42 5.43 -8.69
N ARG A 153 -5.87 4.18 -8.77
CA ARG A 153 -6.55 3.53 -7.64
C ARG A 153 -5.52 2.97 -6.69
N LEU A 154 -5.68 3.28 -5.42
CA LEU A 154 -4.75 2.92 -4.37
C LEU A 154 -5.42 1.99 -3.37
N LEU A 155 -4.67 0.98 -2.94
CA LEU A 155 -4.98 0.19 -1.77
C LEU A 155 -3.92 0.48 -0.70
N LEU A 156 -4.40 0.77 0.50
CA LEU A 156 -3.61 0.96 1.71
C LEU A 156 -3.96 -0.15 2.69
N LEU A 157 -2.96 -0.91 3.14
CA LEU A 157 -3.08 -1.84 4.25
C LEU A 157 -2.40 -1.23 5.48
N VAL A 158 -3.15 -1.05 6.57
CA VAL A 158 -2.64 -0.54 7.84
C VAL A 158 -2.39 -1.72 8.78
N LEU A 159 -1.18 -1.81 9.31
CA LEU A 159 -0.66 -2.94 10.08
C LEU A 159 -0.65 -2.57 11.57
N HIS A 160 -1.51 -3.18 12.37
CA HIS A 160 -1.63 -2.91 13.81
C HIS A 160 -0.78 -3.89 14.62
N ALA A 161 0.52 -3.91 14.34
CA ALA A 161 1.45 -4.65 15.16
C ALA A 161 1.41 -4.11 16.60
N THR A 162 1.07 -4.97 17.55
CA THR A 162 1.21 -4.64 18.97
C THR A 162 2.69 -4.59 19.31
N PRO A 163 3.18 -3.51 19.96
CA PRO A 163 4.56 -3.39 20.40
C PRO A 163 4.92 -4.39 21.51
#